data_AF-A0A0J8VNA7-F1
#
_entry.id   AF-A0A0J8VNA7-F1
#
_cell.length_a   1.000
_cell.length_b   1.000
_cell.length_c   1.000
_cell.angle_alpha   90.00
_cell.angle_beta   90.00
_cell.angle_gamma   90.00
#
_symmetry.space_group_name_H-M   'P 1'
#
loop_
_entity.id
_entity.type
_entity.pdbx_description
1 polymer ?
#
loop_
_entity_poly.entity_id
_entity_poly.type
_entity_poly.pdbx_seq_one_letter_code
_entity_poly.pdbx_strand_id
1 'polypeptide(L)'
;MKNKFRLLLWLIYLLGLLFLFLFSGNKYAWMAEIDPSVSLDSIQNNSDNNMFAFFMLCALIGVQVLVFVLEKGMRKVIPALIALFTVLVYALLN
;
A
#
# COMPACT_ATOMS: atom_id res chain seq x y z
N MET A 1 7.39 -2.88 -23.36
CA MET A 1 6.56 -1.73 -22.92
C MET A 1 7.22 -0.42 -23.38
N LYS A 2 6.47 0.56 -23.93
CA LYS A 2 7.03 1.89 -24.29
C LYS A 2 7.48 2.61 -23.00
N ASN A 3 8.66 3.22 -22.98
CA ASN A 3 9.26 3.81 -21.76
C ASN A 3 8.32 4.76 -20.99
N LYS A 4 7.47 5.51 -21.69
CA LYS A 4 6.48 6.44 -21.10
C LYS A 4 5.42 5.72 -20.25
N PHE A 5 4.91 4.58 -20.71
CA PHE A 5 3.92 3.79 -19.97
C PHE A 5 4.50 3.18 -18.71
N ARG A 6 5.77 2.76 -18.77
CA ARG A 6 6.46 2.22 -17.61
C ARG A 6 6.60 3.29 -16.53
N LEU A 7 7.01 4.50 -16.90
CA LEU A 7 7.10 5.66 -16.00
C LEU A 7 5.78 5.98 -15.31
N LEU A 8 4.68 5.97 -16.07
CA LEU A 8 3.34 6.20 -15.52
C LEU A 8 2.93 5.14 -14.49
N LEU A 9 3.21 3.86 -14.76
CA LEU A 9 2.93 2.76 -13.83
C LEU A 9 3.74 2.88 -12.53
N TRP A 10 5.01 3.30 -12.63
CA TRP A 10 5.84 3.58 -11.46
C TRP A 10 5.32 4.75 -10.63
N LEU A 11 4.83 5.81 -11.27
CA LEU A 11 4.20 6.94 -10.59
C LEU A 11 2.92 6.53 -9.85
N ILE A 12 2.05 5.77 -10.51
CA ILE A 12 0.81 5.26 -9.91
C ILE A 12 1.15 4.35 -8.70
N TYR A 13 2.15 3.49 -8.85
CA TYR A 13 2.61 2.63 -7.77
C TYR A 13 3.13 3.45 -6.57
N LEU A 14 3.99 4.45 -6.81
CA LEU A 14 4.53 5.31 -5.76
C LEU A 14 3.42 6.09 -5.05
N LEU A 15 2.45 6.61 -5.81
CA LEU A 15 1.30 7.31 -5.26
C LEU A 15 0.46 6.35 -4.39
N GLY A 16 0.17 5.15 -4.88
CA GLY A 16 -0.61 4.18 -4.12
C GLY A 16 0.08 3.71 -2.84
N LEU A 17 1.41 3.61 -2.84
CA LEU A 17 2.18 3.28 -1.64
C LEU A 17 2.14 4.42 -0.61
N LEU A 18 2.18 5.68 -1.07
CA LEU A 18 2.03 6.85 -0.21
C LEU A 18 0.63 6.90 0.44
N PHE A 19 -0.43 6.61 -0.33
CA PHE A 19 -1.77 6.46 0.20
C PHE A 19 -1.86 5.33 1.23
N LEU A 20 -1.25 4.18 0.96
CA LEU A 20 -1.22 3.08 1.91
C LEU A 20 -0.55 3.52 3.22
N PHE A 21 0.57 4.24 3.16
CA PHE A 21 1.26 4.75 4.36
C PHE A 21 0.45 5.80 5.14
N LEU A 22 -0.23 6.73 4.46
CA LEU A 22 -1.02 7.78 5.13
C LEU A 22 -2.30 7.25 5.79
N PHE A 23 -2.89 6.20 5.24
CA PHE A 23 -4.19 5.68 5.68
C PHE A 23 -4.08 4.35 6.45
N SER A 24 -2.93 3.68 6.41
CA SER A 24 -2.63 2.49 7.22
C SER A 24 -2.10 2.93 8.57
N GLY A 25 -3.02 3.12 9.50
CA GLY A 25 -2.74 3.55 10.86
C GLY A 25 -3.98 4.09 11.55
N ASN A 26 -3.94 4.13 12.88
CA ASN A 26 -5.00 4.74 13.63
C ASN A 26 -4.89 6.27 13.49
N LYS A 27 -5.81 6.85 12.71
CA LYS A 27 -5.89 8.30 12.41
C LYS A 27 -5.87 9.18 13.67
N TYR A 28 -6.26 8.62 14.81
CA TYR A 28 -6.35 9.32 16.08
C TYR A 28 -5.29 8.87 17.10
N ALA A 29 -4.29 8.06 16.71
CA ALA A 29 -3.23 7.63 17.61
C ALA A 29 -2.51 8.80 18.29
N TRP A 30 -2.34 9.92 17.57
CA TRP A 30 -1.78 11.17 18.12
C TRP A 30 -2.58 11.72 19.32
N MET A 31 -3.88 11.43 19.42
CA MET A 31 -4.70 11.90 20.55
C MET A 31 -4.28 11.22 21.85
N ALA A 32 -3.92 9.94 21.81
CA ALA A 32 -3.41 9.21 22.97
C ALA A 32 -2.01 9.69 23.41
N GLU A 33 -1.24 10.29 22.49
CA GLU A 33 0.06 10.91 22.81
C GLU A 33 -0.09 12.25 23.52
N ILE A 34 -1.15 13.02 23.21
CA ILE A 34 -1.42 14.33 23.81
C ILE A 34 -2.22 14.20 25.10
N ASP A 35 -3.16 13.27 25.16
CA ASP A 35 -3.99 13.00 26.33
C ASP A 35 -3.90 11.53 26.75
N PRO A 36 -3.09 11.20 27.78
CA PRO A 36 -2.91 9.83 28.24
C PRO A 36 -4.17 9.25 28.91
N SER A 37 -5.23 10.04 29.11
CA SER A 37 -6.54 9.53 29.56
C SER A 37 -7.34 8.86 28.43
N VAL A 38 -6.97 9.10 27.17
CA VAL A 38 -7.55 8.43 26.00
C VAL A 38 -6.80 7.12 25.76
N SER A 39 -7.44 5.98 26.06
CA SER A 39 -6.83 4.68 25.78
C SER A 39 -6.83 4.39 24.28
N LEU A 40 -5.72 3.88 23.75
CA LEU A 40 -5.63 3.46 22.34
C LEU A 40 -6.71 2.45 21.95
N ASP A 41 -7.18 1.62 22.90
CA ASP A 41 -8.29 0.68 22.71
C ASP A 41 -9.69 1.34 22.69
N SER A 42 -9.84 2.52 23.31
CA SER A 42 -11.07 3.32 23.21
C SER A 42 -11.19 4.06 21.87
N ILE A 43 -10.06 4.24 21.18
CA ILE A 43 -10.03 4.78 19.83
C ILE A 43 -10.49 3.66 18.91
N GLN A 44 -11.75 3.75 18.49
CA GLN A 44 -12.37 2.77 17.60
C GLN A 44 -11.43 2.47 16.43
N ASN A 45 -10.93 1.23 16.39
CA ASN A 45 -10.15 0.75 15.27
C ASN A 45 -11.11 0.69 14.07
N ASN A 46 -11.13 1.77 13.29
CA ASN A 46 -12.07 1.93 12.19
C ASN A 46 -11.86 0.79 11.21
N SER A 47 -12.81 -0.16 11.17
CA SER A 47 -12.85 -1.25 10.19
C SER A 47 -12.69 -0.74 8.76
N ASP A 48 -13.15 0.49 8.50
CA ASP A 48 -13.10 1.15 7.21
C ASP A 48 -11.68 1.45 6.73
N ASN A 49 -10.75 1.80 7.64
CA ASN A 49 -9.35 2.03 7.29
C ASN A 49 -8.68 0.73 6.85
N ASN A 50 -8.98 -0.37 7.55
CA ASN A 50 -8.41 -1.68 7.26
C ASN A 50 -8.94 -2.21 5.90
N MET A 51 -10.23 -1.96 5.61
CA MET A 51 -10.85 -2.29 4.33
C MET A 51 -10.29 -1.46 3.18
N PHE A 52 -10.06 -0.15 3.39
CA PHE A 52 -9.40 0.71 2.41
C PHE A 52 -7.96 0.26 2.11
N ALA A 53 -7.17 -0.04 3.15
CA ALA A 53 -5.80 -0.52 3.00
C ALA A 53 -5.77 -1.86 2.23
N PHE A 54 -6.73 -2.75 2.48
CA PHE A 54 -6.89 -3.98 1.71
C PHE A 54 -7.21 -3.73 0.23
N PHE A 55 -8.16 -2.83 -0.08
CA PHE A 55 -8.45 -2.48 -1.48
C PHE A 55 -7.26 -1.84 -2.18
N MET A 56 -6.48 -1.01 -1.47
CA MET A 56 -5.24 -0.42 -2.00
C MET A 56 -4.17 -1.49 -2.27
N LEU A 57 -4.01 -2.47 -1.38
CA LEU A 57 -3.16 -3.64 -1.63
C LEU A 57 -3.60 -4.36 -2.90
N CYS A 58 -4.88 -4.68 -3.03
CA CYS A 58 -5.41 -5.35 -4.22
C CYS A 58 -5.14 -4.55 -5.51
N ALA A 59 -5.33 -3.23 -5.48
CA ALA A 59 -5.05 -2.35 -6.62
C ALA A 59 -3.55 -2.35 -6.99
N LEU A 60 -2.66 -2.23 -6.01
CA LEU A 60 -1.21 -2.24 -6.21
C LEU A 60 -0.72 -3.58 -6.77
N ILE A 61 -1.20 -4.70 -6.22
CA ILE A 61 -0.89 -6.04 -6.74
C ILE A 61 -1.45 -6.18 -8.17
N GLY A 62 -2.68 -5.72 -8.43
CA GLY A 62 -3.28 -5.75 -9.76
C GLY A 62 -2.44 -5.03 -10.82
N VAL A 63 -1.90 -3.85 -10.47
CA VAL A 63 -0.97 -3.11 -11.34
C VAL A 63 0.32 -3.92 -11.60
N GLN A 64 0.90 -4.54 -10.57
CA GLN A 64 2.12 -5.35 -10.74
C GLN A 64 1.87 -6.62 -11.57
N VAL A 65 0.72 -7.27 -11.42
CA VAL A 65 0.32 -8.42 -12.23
C VAL A 65 0.16 -8.01 -13.70
N LEU A 66 -0.46 -6.86 -13.98
CA LEU A 66 -0.55 -6.32 -15.34
C LEU A 66 0.84 -6.09 -15.94
N VAL A 67 1.76 -5.50 -15.18
CA VAL A 67 3.16 -5.30 -15.63
C VAL A 67 3.86 -6.64 -15.86
N PHE A 68 3.64 -7.63 -15.00
CA PHE A 68 4.21 -8.97 -15.11
C PHE A 68 3.76 -9.71 -16.39
N VAL A 69 2.48 -9.60 -16.75
CA VAL A 69 1.92 -10.21 -17.98
C VAL A 69 2.47 -9.52 -19.24
N LEU A 70 2.66 -8.20 -19.19
CA LEU A 70 3.10 -7.40 -20.33
C LEU A 70 4.63 -7.45 -20.57
N GLU A 71 5.43 -7.72 -19.54
CA GLU A 71 6.89 -7.87 -19.66
C GLU A 71 7.30 -9.27 -20.15
N LYS A 72 8.43 -9.37 -20.83
CA LYS A 72 8.97 -10.65 -21.35
C LYS A 72 10.37 -10.93 -20.77
N GLY A 73 10.67 -12.21 -20.54
CA GLY A 73 11.97 -12.67 -20.04
C GLY A 73 12.27 -12.26 -18.59
N MET A 74 13.54 -12.07 -18.27
CA MET A 74 14.06 -11.73 -16.92
C MET A 74 13.49 -10.45 -16.31
N ARG A 75 12.89 -9.56 -17.12
CA ARG A 75 12.28 -8.32 -16.64
C ARG A 75 11.01 -8.54 -15.81
N LYS A 76 10.43 -9.74 -15.86
CA LYS A 76 9.30 -10.18 -15.03
C LYS A 76 9.64 -10.30 -13.54
N VAL A 77 10.92 -10.44 -13.19
CA VAL A 77 11.35 -10.59 -11.79
C VAL A 77 11.14 -9.27 -11.03
N ILE A 78 11.30 -8.12 -11.70
CA ILE A 78 11.14 -6.79 -11.10
C ILE A 78 9.72 -6.58 -10.54
N PRO A 79 8.62 -6.73 -11.31
CA PRO A 79 7.27 -6.55 -10.77
C PRO A 79 6.93 -7.59 -9.69
N ALA A 80 7.47 -8.81 -9.77
CA ALA A 80 7.27 -9.82 -8.73
C ALA A 80 7.93 -9.44 -7.40
N LEU A 81 9.17 -8.94 -7.43
CA LEU A 81 9.87 -8.43 -6.24
C LEU A 81 9.14 -7.23 -5.64
N ILE A 82 8.64 -6.33 -6.48
CA ILE A 82 7.90 -5.16 -6.01
C ILE A 82 6.58 -5.57 -5.36
N ALA A 83 5.83 -6.51 -5.95
CA ALA A 83 4.60 -7.02 -5.36
C ALA A 83 4.86 -7.68 -3.99
N LEU A 84 5.93 -8.46 -3.87
CA LEU A 84 6.34 -9.07 -2.60
C LEU A 84 6.69 -8.00 -1.55
N PHE A 85 7.41 -6.95 -1.97
CA PHE A 85 7.70 -5.80 -1.11
C PHE A 85 6.42 -5.08 -0.67
N THR A 86 5.42 -4.90 -1.56
CA THR A 86 4.13 -4.30 -1.20
C THR A 86 3.41 -5.11 -0.12
N VAL A 87 3.40 -6.44 -0.23
CA VAL A 87 2.80 -7.33 0.77
C VAL A 87 3.51 -7.19 2.12
N LEU A 88 4.85 -7.16 2.12
CA LEU A 88 5.64 -6.94 3.33
C LEU A 88 5.33 -5.58 3.99
N VAL A 89 5.23 -4.51 3.20
CA VAL A 89 4.89 -3.17 3.71
C VAL A 89 3.48 -3.16 4.31
N TYR A 90 2.50 -3.78 3.66
CA TYR A 90 1.15 -3.89 4.18
C TYR A 90 1.09 -4.65 5.50
N ALA A 91 1.79 -5.79 5.59
CA ALA A 91 1.87 -6.61 6.82
C ALA A 91 2.64 -5.93 7.96
N LEU A 92 3.45 -4.91 7.67
CA LEU A 92 4.15 -4.13 8.68
C LEU A 92 3.31 -2.94 9.18
N LEU A 93 2.38 -2.44 8.35
CA LEU A 93 1.55 -1.27 8.64
C LEU A 93 0.15 -1.60 9.17
N ASN A 94 -0.31 -2.85 9.09
CA ASN A 94 -1.56 -3.37 9.68
C ASN A 94 -1.27 -4.63 10.48
#